data_AF-A0A958HNF0-F1
#
_entry.id   AF-A0A958HNF0-F1
#
_cell.length_a   1.000
_cell.length_b   1.000
_cell.length_c   1.000
_cell.angle_alpha   90.00
_cell.angle_beta   90.00
_cell.angle_gamma   90.00
#
_symmetry.space_group_name_H-M   'P 1'
#
loop_
_entity.id
_entity.type
_entity.pdbx_description
1 polymer ?
#
loop_
_entity_poly.entity_id
_entity_poly.type
_entity_poly.pdbx_seq_one_letter_code
_entity_poly.pdbx_strand_id
1 'polypeptide(L)'
;LVAAFLLLIFGGRGVPAPVLVAGLTVLGGAFLTRRTRFGRHVYAIGGNPEAARLSGIDVRRVTIWVYVIVGVLTAVAGVLLAGRVNGVTPGSQGQLLELDVITAVVIGGTSLTGGRGSVIGTMLGALVFGTLANGMNLLGLDSNWQLICKGLILMTAVLVDVVSKGKRVASPSRRIFGRTALIAAALVALVVVVIVAAAARKAKPRPDVAFIL
;
A
#
# COMPACT_ATOMS: atom_id res chain seq x y z
N LEU A 1 6.69 19.99 9.25
CA LEU A 1 5.63 19.63 8.28
C LEU A 1 4.67 18.59 8.83
N VAL A 2 5.07 17.34 9.11
CA VAL A 2 4.15 16.31 9.65
C VAL A 2 3.59 16.69 11.02
N ALA A 3 4.42 17.07 12.00
CA ALA A 3 3.94 17.49 13.31
C ALA A 3 3.07 18.76 13.27
N ALA A 4 3.41 19.71 12.39
CA ALA A 4 2.63 20.92 12.17
C ALA A 4 1.27 20.62 11.51
N PHE A 5 1.23 19.66 10.57
CA PHE A 5 0.00 19.18 9.91
C PHE A 5 -0.91 18.43 10.89
N LEU A 6 -0.32 17.65 11.81
CA LEU A 6 -1.07 16.98 12.89
C LEU A 6 -1.64 17.98 13.91
N LEU A 7 -0.86 19.00 14.29
CA LEU A 7 -1.35 20.06 15.19
C LEU A 7 -2.48 20.90 14.57
N LEU A 8 -2.43 21.14 13.26
CA LEU A 8 -3.43 21.93 12.53
C LEU A 8 -4.77 21.18 12.38
N ILE A 9 -4.75 19.84 12.31
CA ILE A 9 -5.96 19.00 12.18
C ILE A 9 -6.57 18.63 13.54
N PHE A 10 -5.73 18.44 14.57
CA PHE A 10 -6.15 17.87 15.87
C PHE A 10 -6.12 18.85 17.05
N GLY A 11 -6.02 20.16 16.77
CA GLY A 11 -5.83 21.24 17.76
C GLY A 11 -6.97 21.51 18.76
N GLY A 12 -7.76 20.50 19.15
CA GLY A 12 -8.78 20.61 20.20
C GLY A 12 -9.32 19.28 20.75
N ARG A 13 -9.03 18.15 20.10
CA ARG A 13 -9.30 16.79 20.59
C ARG A 13 -8.10 15.94 20.19
N GLY A 14 -7.42 15.34 21.17
CA GLY A 14 -6.09 14.70 21.01
C GLY A 14 -5.94 13.83 19.75
N VAL A 15 -4.70 13.70 19.27
CA VAL A 15 -4.38 12.99 18.03
C VAL A 15 -4.85 11.52 18.12
N PRO A 16 -5.63 11.01 17.15
CA PRO A 16 -6.03 9.61 17.12
C PRO A 16 -4.80 8.69 17.18
N ALA A 17 -4.81 7.74 18.12
CA ALA A 17 -3.70 6.80 18.33
C ALA A 17 -3.17 6.14 17.04
N PRO A 18 -4.02 5.73 16.05
CA PRO A 18 -3.52 5.18 14.79
C PRO A 18 -2.61 6.12 14.01
N VAL A 19 -2.87 7.42 14.06
CA VAL A 19 -2.08 8.43 13.34
C VAL A 19 -0.71 8.62 13.99
N LEU A 20 -0.65 8.62 15.33
CA LEU A 20 0.62 8.69 16.06
C LEU A 20 1.49 7.47 15.78
N VAL A 21 0.91 6.27 15.84
CA VAL A 21 1.66 5.03 15.57
C VAL A 21 2.11 4.96 14.11
N ALA A 22 1.26 5.36 13.15
CA ALA A 22 1.67 5.47 11.75
C ALA A 22 2.83 6.46 11.57
N GLY A 23 2.78 7.62 12.21
CA GLY A 23 3.88 8.60 12.17
C GLY A 23 5.19 8.03 12.75
N LEU A 24 5.11 7.37 13.91
CA LEU A 24 6.27 6.78 14.57
C LEU A 24 6.90 5.66 13.75
N THR A 25 6.09 4.80 13.13
CA THR A 25 6.57 3.70 12.28
C THR A 25 7.20 4.21 10.98
N VAL A 26 6.65 5.26 10.36
CA VAL A 26 7.27 5.89 9.18
C VAL A 26 8.60 6.53 9.54
N LEU A 27 8.67 7.29 10.64
CA LEU A 27 9.91 7.94 11.09
C LEU A 27 10.98 6.91 11.48
N GLY A 28 10.61 5.91 12.28
CA GLY A 28 11.47 4.81 12.68
C GLY A 28 11.95 4.00 11.47
N GLY A 29 11.05 3.65 10.55
CA GLY A 29 11.38 2.95 9.31
C GLY A 29 12.30 3.75 8.41
N ALA A 30 12.05 5.06 8.23
CA ALA A 30 12.90 5.94 7.43
C ALA A 30 14.31 6.12 8.03
N PHE A 31 14.40 6.23 9.36
CA PHE A 31 15.68 6.27 10.06
C PHE A 31 16.42 4.93 9.91
N LEU A 32 15.74 3.81 10.16
CA LEU A 32 16.30 2.46 10.05
C LEU A 32 16.84 2.21 8.65
N THR A 33 16.08 2.51 7.61
CA THR A 33 16.48 2.29 6.21
C THR A 33 17.59 3.23 5.73
N ARG A 34 17.59 4.51 6.12
CA ARG A 34 18.56 5.50 5.61
C ARG A 34 19.84 5.62 6.42
N ARG A 35 19.77 5.45 7.74
CA ARG A 35 20.88 5.79 8.64
C ARG A 35 21.57 4.56 9.25
N THR A 36 20.96 3.37 9.23
CA THR A 36 21.54 2.19 9.88
C THR A 36 22.23 1.24 8.91
N ARG A 37 23.17 0.44 9.44
CA ARG A 37 23.77 -0.66 8.68
C ARG A 37 22.70 -1.68 8.27
N PHE A 38 21.79 -2.03 9.18
CA PHE A 38 20.72 -2.99 8.93
C PHE A 38 19.92 -2.65 7.66
N GLY A 39 19.49 -1.38 7.53
CA GLY A 39 18.78 -0.92 6.33
C GLY A 39 19.55 -1.17 5.03
N ARG A 40 20.85 -0.87 5.00
CA ARG A 40 21.70 -1.12 3.82
C ARG A 40 21.82 -2.62 3.49
N HIS A 41 21.87 -3.49 4.50
CA HIS A 41 21.91 -4.94 4.27
C HIS A 41 20.59 -5.44 3.69
N VAL A 42 19.45 -4.90 4.15
CA VAL A 42 18.12 -5.24 3.61
C VAL A 42 18.02 -4.88 2.12
N TYR A 43 18.46 -3.69 1.71
CA TYR A 43 18.45 -3.31 0.29
C TYR A 43 19.44 -4.13 -0.56
N ALA A 44 20.62 -4.44 -0.02
CA ALA A 44 21.62 -5.26 -0.72
C ALA A 44 21.08 -6.68 -0.98
N ILE A 45 20.51 -7.32 0.05
CA ILE A 45 19.88 -8.65 -0.05
C ILE A 45 18.72 -8.63 -1.05
N GLY A 46 17.88 -7.59 -1.01
CA GLY A 46 16.76 -7.47 -1.95
C GLY A 46 17.20 -7.29 -3.40
N GLY A 47 18.39 -6.75 -3.67
CA GLY A 47 18.90 -6.59 -5.04
C GLY A 47 19.49 -7.88 -5.60
N ASN A 48 20.38 -8.52 -4.84
CA ASN A 48 20.93 -9.82 -5.16
C ASN A 48 21.37 -10.53 -3.86
N PRO A 49 20.64 -11.57 -3.40
CA PRO A 49 20.95 -12.26 -2.15
C PRO A 49 22.28 -13.04 -2.22
N GLU A 50 22.65 -13.56 -3.39
CA GLU A 50 23.92 -14.29 -3.56
C GLU A 50 25.12 -13.33 -3.47
N ALA A 51 25.03 -12.17 -4.13
CA ALA A 51 26.07 -11.15 -4.06
C ALA A 51 26.22 -10.59 -2.63
N ALA A 52 25.10 -10.41 -1.91
CA ALA A 52 25.12 -10.01 -0.51
C ALA A 52 25.85 -11.05 0.36
N ARG A 53 25.57 -12.35 0.17
CA ARG A 53 26.24 -13.45 0.88
C ARG A 53 27.74 -13.47 0.61
N LEU A 54 28.15 -13.31 -0.65
CA LEU A 54 29.57 -13.24 -1.02
C LEU A 54 30.28 -12.00 -0.45
N SER A 55 29.53 -10.93 -0.16
CA SER A 55 30.04 -9.72 0.49
C SER A 55 30.10 -9.82 2.02
N GLY A 56 29.94 -11.03 2.58
CA GLY A 56 30.01 -11.27 4.03
C GLY A 56 28.73 -10.92 4.80
N ILE A 57 27.61 -10.67 4.12
CA ILE A 57 26.32 -10.40 4.76
C ILE A 57 25.64 -11.73 5.10
N ASP A 58 25.31 -11.95 6.38
CA ASP A 58 24.47 -13.06 6.80
C ASP A 58 23.00 -12.83 6.38
N VAL A 59 22.68 -13.27 5.16
CA VAL A 59 21.37 -13.13 4.52
C VAL A 59 20.27 -13.74 5.39
N ARG A 60 20.55 -14.90 6.02
CA ARG A 60 19.57 -15.63 6.84
C ARG A 60 19.21 -14.81 8.07
N ARG A 61 20.22 -14.31 8.80
CA ARG A 61 20.00 -13.52 10.02
C ARG A 61 19.26 -12.22 9.73
N VAL A 62 19.65 -11.49 8.70
CA VAL A 62 18.97 -10.23 8.34
C VAL A 62 17.52 -10.49 7.94
N THR A 63 17.27 -11.54 7.14
CA THR A 63 15.90 -11.92 6.74
C THR A 63 15.03 -12.27 7.95
N ILE A 64 15.55 -13.03 8.92
CA ILE A 64 14.83 -13.35 10.17
C ILE A 64 14.43 -12.06 10.90
N TRP A 65 15.37 -11.13 11.08
CA TRP A 65 15.09 -9.85 11.74
C TRP A 65 14.03 -9.02 11.01
N VAL A 66 14.02 -9.04 9.67
CA VAL A 66 12.96 -8.37 8.89
C VAL A 66 11.60 -8.97 9.20
N TYR A 67 11.46 -10.31 9.21
CA TYR A 67 10.20 -10.96 9.56
C TYR A 67 9.76 -10.68 11.00
N VAL A 68 10.69 -10.64 11.96
CA VAL A 68 10.39 -10.27 13.36
C VAL A 68 9.85 -8.84 13.43
N ILE A 69 10.48 -7.88 12.76
CA ILE A 69 10.02 -6.49 12.73
C ILE A 69 8.62 -6.40 12.12
N VAL A 70 8.37 -7.08 11.00
CA VAL A 70 7.04 -7.13 10.38
C VAL A 70 6.02 -7.73 11.35
N GLY A 71 6.33 -8.84 12.03
CA GLY A 71 5.44 -9.45 13.01
C GLY A 71 5.05 -8.52 14.16
N VAL A 72 6.03 -7.80 14.73
CA VAL A 72 5.78 -6.82 15.80
C VAL A 72 4.91 -5.66 15.29
N LEU A 73 5.22 -5.12 14.11
CA LEU A 73 4.45 -4.02 13.52
C LEU A 73 3.01 -4.44 13.20
N THR A 74 2.81 -5.65 12.67
CA THR A 74 1.48 -6.20 12.37
C THR A 74 0.69 -6.47 13.65
N ALA A 75 1.32 -6.97 14.72
CA ALA A 75 0.66 -7.14 16.01
C ALA A 75 0.13 -5.81 16.57
N VAL A 76 0.95 -4.76 16.54
CA VAL A 76 0.54 -3.41 16.94
C VAL A 76 -0.59 -2.88 16.07
N ALA A 77 -0.50 -3.05 14.75
CA ALA A 77 -1.56 -2.64 13.82
C ALA A 77 -2.88 -3.38 14.05
N GLY A 78 -2.82 -4.68 14.36
CA GLY A 78 -4.00 -5.50 14.68
C GLY A 78 -4.71 -5.05 15.95
N VAL A 79 -3.96 -4.76 17.02
CA VAL A 79 -4.52 -4.22 18.27
C VAL A 79 -5.18 -2.87 18.04
N LEU A 80 -4.56 -1.98 17.25
CA LEU A 80 -5.14 -0.68 16.89
C LEU A 80 -6.41 -0.83 16.06
N LEU A 81 -6.44 -1.78 15.12
CA LEU A 81 -7.62 -2.04 14.31
C LEU A 81 -8.78 -2.54 15.17
N ALA A 82 -8.53 -3.51 16.06
CA ALA A 82 -9.52 -4.04 16.99
C ALA A 82 -10.08 -2.95 17.92
N GLY A 83 -9.20 -2.09 18.44
CA GLY A 83 -9.60 -0.93 19.25
C GLY A 83 -10.41 0.11 18.46
N ARG A 84 -10.10 0.31 17.17
CA ARG A 84 -10.85 1.25 16.30
C ARG A 84 -12.30 0.79 16.07
N VAL A 85 -12.52 -0.51 15.90
CA VAL A 85 -13.86 -1.06 15.59
C VAL A 85 -14.62 -1.54 16.82
N ASN A 86 -14.08 -1.34 18.03
CA ASN A 86 -14.68 -1.74 19.32
C ASN A 86 -15.14 -3.22 19.37
N GLY A 87 -14.47 -4.11 18.65
CA GLY A 87 -14.86 -5.52 18.55
C GLY A 87 -14.22 -6.22 17.37
N VAL A 88 -14.32 -7.56 17.33
CA VAL A 88 -13.85 -8.36 16.19
C VAL A 88 -14.95 -9.32 15.74
N THR A 89 -15.33 -9.27 14.47
CA THR A 89 -16.23 -10.24 13.83
C THR A 89 -15.38 -11.44 13.37
N PRO A 90 -15.61 -12.65 13.92
CA PRO A 90 -14.86 -13.84 13.54
C PRO A 90 -15.01 -14.15 12.04
N GLY A 91 -13.92 -14.47 11.37
CA GLY A 91 -13.91 -15.01 10.00
C GLY A 91 -13.87 -13.98 8.87
N SER A 92 -14.34 -12.74 9.08
CA SER A 92 -14.34 -11.69 8.04
C SER A 92 -13.34 -10.56 8.30
N GLN A 93 -12.98 -10.33 9.57
CA GLN A 93 -12.13 -9.21 9.91
C GLN A 93 -10.66 -9.54 9.69
N GLY A 94 -10.00 -8.74 8.85
CA GLY A 94 -8.59 -8.93 8.48
C GLY A 94 -8.36 -9.68 7.18
N GLN A 95 -9.41 -10.18 6.52
CA GLN A 95 -9.26 -10.83 5.21
C GLN A 95 -8.67 -9.88 4.18
N LEU A 96 -7.67 -10.38 3.44
CA LEU A 96 -7.00 -9.70 2.33
C LEU A 96 -6.30 -8.38 2.72
N LEU A 97 -6.09 -8.12 4.01
CA LEU A 97 -5.30 -6.95 4.43
C LEU A 97 -3.85 -7.07 3.94
N GLU A 98 -3.33 -8.28 3.77
CA GLU A 98 -2.01 -8.49 3.17
C GLU A 98 -1.98 -7.98 1.73
N LEU A 99 -3.05 -8.25 0.97
CA LEU A 99 -3.20 -7.83 -0.42
C LEU A 99 -3.30 -6.31 -0.52
N ASP A 100 -4.06 -5.68 0.37
CA ASP A 100 -4.19 -4.23 0.50
C ASP A 100 -2.84 -3.58 0.81
N VAL A 101 -2.09 -4.17 1.76
CA VAL A 101 -0.74 -3.71 2.12
C VAL A 101 0.19 -3.80 0.92
N ILE A 102 0.30 -4.95 0.25
CA ILE A 102 1.15 -5.13 -0.93
C ILE A 102 0.80 -4.09 -2.01
N THR A 103 -0.49 -3.90 -2.28
CA THR A 103 -0.98 -2.93 -3.26
C THR A 103 -0.51 -1.52 -2.91
N ALA A 104 -0.69 -1.10 -1.66
CA ALA A 104 -0.24 0.21 -1.18
C ALA A 104 1.28 0.40 -1.33
N VAL A 105 2.09 -0.61 -0.99
CA VAL A 105 3.57 -0.49 -1.06
C VAL A 105 4.05 -0.40 -2.52
N VAL A 106 3.41 -1.13 -3.43
CA VAL A 106 3.75 -1.14 -4.86
C VAL A 106 3.34 0.17 -5.53
N ILE A 107 2.14 0.69 -5.24
CA ILE A 107 1.73 2.04 -5.67
C ILE A 107 2.72 3.09 -5.17
N GLY A 108 3.21 2.92 -3.94
CA GLY A 108 4.25 3.75 -3.34
C GLY A 108 5.64 3.64 -3.98
N GLY A 109 5.81 2.77 -4.99
CA GLY A 109 7.06 2.61 -5.75
C GLY A 109 8.07 1.68 -5.09
N THR A 110 7.65 0.84 -4.13
CA THR A 110 8.51 -0.26 -3.66
C THR A 110 8.45 -1.42 -4.63
N SER A 111 9.62 -1.94 -4.99
CA SER A 111 9.70 -2.97 -6.02
C SER A 111 9.44 -4.37 -5.48
N LEU A 112 8.63 -5.14 -6.22
CA LEU A 112 8.31 -6.53 -5.86
C LEU A 112 9.49 -7.49 -6.02
N THR A 113 10.39 -7.20 -6.96
CA THR A 113 11.62 -7.99 -7.18
C THR A 113 12.80 -7.53 -6.32
N GLY A 114 12.58 -6.56 -5.44
CA GLY A 114 13.54 -6.16 -4.41
C GLY A 114 14.62 -5.16 -4.84
N GLY A 115 15.43 -4.75 -3.86
CA GLY A 115 16.61 -3.90 -4.04
C GLY A 115 16.32 -2.40 -4.18
N ARG A 116 15.06 -2.00 -4.32
CA ARG A 116 14.63 -0.59 -4.42
C ARG A 116 13.29 -0.37 -3.73
N GLY A 117 13.18 0.74 -3.02
CA GLY A 117 11.96 1.18 -2.34
C GLY A 117 12.25 2.35 -1.42
N SER A 118 11.21 3.11 -1.07
CA SER A 118 11.31 4.28 -0.19
C SER A 118 10.18 4.25 0.82
N VAL A 119 10.50 4.35 2.12
CA VAL A 119 9.49 4.40 3.19
C VAL A 119 8.50 5.56 2.98
N ILE A 120 8.99 6.70 2.49
CA ILE A 120 8.14 7.87 2.19
C ILE A 120 7.23 7.57 1.00
N GLY A 121 7.73 6.88 -0.03
CA GLY A 121 6.92 6.46 -1.17
C GLY A 121 5.82 5.50 -0.76
N THR A 122 6.15 4.50 0.05
CA THR A 122 5.19 3.56 0.66
C THR A 122 4.11 4.28 1.49
N MET A 123 4.49 5.27 2.30
CA MET A 123 3.53 6.07 3.07
C MET A 123 2.53 6.78 2.15
N LEU A 124 3.01 7.41 1.07
CA LEU A 124 2.15 8.05 0.08
C LEU A 124 1.25 7.04 -0.62
N GLY A 125 1.78 5.87 -1.00
CA GLY A 125 1.00 4.78 -1.58
C GLY A 125 -0.10 4.26 -0.65
N ALA A 126 0.20 4.11 0.65
CA ALA A 126 -0.78 3.73 1.67
C ALA A 126 -1.86 4.79 1.88
N LEU A 127 -1.50 6.08 1.81
CA LEU A 127 -2.49 7.17 1.85
C LEU A 127 -3.41 7.15 0.62
N VAL A 128 -2.86 6.98 -0.59
CA VAL A 128 -3.64 6.88 -1.83
C VAL A 128 -4.56 5.66 -1.79
N PHE A 129 -4.04 4.49 -1.41
CA PHE A 129 -4.87 3.28 -1.30
C PHE A 129 -5.95 3.43 -0.22
N GLY A 130 -5.61 4.03 0.93
CA GLY A 130 -6.55 4.29 2.01
C GLY A 130 -7.66 5.25 1.63
N THR A 131 -7.37 6.31 0.87
CA THR A 131 -8.42 7.23 0.36
C THR A 131 -9.30 6.56 -0.68
N LEU A 132 -8.74 5.71 -1.55
CA LEU A 132 -9.52 4.90 -2.50
C LEU A 132 -10.45 3.91 -1.78
N ALA A 133 -9.96 3.21 -0.77
CA ALA A 133 -10.76 2.28 0.03
C ALA A 133 -11.91 3.01 0.76
N ASN A 134 -11.62 4.16 1.38
CA ASN A 134 -12.67 4.97 2.00
C ASN A 134 -13.64 5.55 0.96
N GLY A 135 -13.16 5.97 -0.21
CA GLY A 135 -13.99 6.47 -1.31
C GLY A 135 -14.97 5.41 -1.82
N MET A 136 -14.51 4.18 -2.05
CA MET A 136 -15.38 3.05 -2.42
C MET A 136 -16.46 2.78 -1.37
N ASN A 137 -16.11 2.88 -0.08
CA ASN A 137 -17.06 2.72 1.02
C ASN A 137 -18.11 3.85 1.05
N LEU A 138 -17.68 5.12 0.89
CA LEU A 138 -18.59 6.27 0.86
C LEU A 138 -19.55 6.26 -0.34
N LEU A 139 -19.14 5.65 -1.45
CA LEU A 139 -19.97 5.43 -2.62
C LEU A 139 -20.95 4.25 -2.46
N GLY A 140 -20.96 3.59 -1.30
CA GLY A 140 -21.87 2.49 -1.00
C GLY A 140 -21.60 1.23 -1.83
N LEU A 141 -20.35 1.03 -2.28
CA LEU A 141 -20.01 -0.17 -3.05
C LEU A 141 -20.07 -1.41 -2.16
N ASP A 142 -20.79 -2.43 -2.60
CA ASP A 142 -20.80 -3.72 -1.92
C ASP A 142 -19.40 -4.34 -1.83
N SER A 143 -19.16 -5.12 -0.78
CA SER A 143 -17.88 -5.80 -0.52
C SER A 143 -17.39 -6.62 -1.71
N ASN A 144 -18.29 -7.25 -2.46
CA ASN A 144 -17.95 -8.03 -3.65
C ASN A 144 -17.32 -7.16 -4.75
N TRP A 145 -17.86 -5.95 -4.99
CA TRP A 145 -17.31 -5.02 -5.97
C TRP A 145 -16.00 -4.41 -5.49
N GLN A 146 -15.90 -4.10 -4.18
CA GLN A 146 -14.65 -3.61 -3.60
C GLN A 146 -13.51 -4.63 -3.79
N LEU A 147 -13.79 -5.93 -3.63
CA LEU A 147 -12.79 -6.98 -3.81
C LEU A 147 -12.26 -7.05 -5.25
N ILE A 148 -13.15 -6.98 -6.24
CA ILE A 148 -12.78 -6.96 -7.66
C ILE A 148 -11.93 -5.73 -7.98
N CYS A 149 -12.33 -4.55 -7.48
CA CYS A 149 -11.56 -3.31 -7.63
C CYS A 149 -10.15 -3.43 -7.04
N LYS A 150 -10.02 -3.92 -5.80
CA LYS A 150 -8.73 -4.10 -5.13
C LYS A 150 -7.80 -5.01 -5.94
N GLY A 151 -8.32 -6.13 -6.44
CA GLY A 151 -7.57 -7.06 -7.29
C GLY A 151 -7.07 -6.40 -8.59
N LEU A 152 -7.91 -5.61 -9.26
CA LEU A 152 -7.53 -4.89 -10.48
C LEU A 152 -6.49 -3.80 -10.23
N ILE A 153 -6.62 -3.06 -9.12
CA ILE A 153 -5.62 -2.07 -8.70
C ILE A 153 -4.26 -2.76 -8.51
N LEU A 154 -4.23 -3.88 -7.78
CA LEU A 154 -3.00 -4.65 -7.59
C LEU A 154 -2.42 -5.14 -8.92
N MET A 155 -3.22 -5.82 -9.74
CA MET A 155 -2.76 -6.36 -11.03
C MET A 155 -2.12 -5.27 -11.88
N THR A 156 -2.74 -4.09 -11.94
CA THR A 156 -2.21 -3.02 -12.75
C THR A 156 -0.95 -2.40 -12.14
N ALA A 157 -0.89 -2.25 -10.81
CA ALA A 157 0.31 -1.80 -10.12
C ALA A 157 1.51 -2.74 -10.38
N VAL A 158 1.29 -4.06 -10.33
CA VAL A 158 2.31 -5.08 -10.62
C VAL A 158 2.72 -5.05 -12.09
N LEU A 159 1.77 -4.98 -13.03
CA LEU A 159 2.06 -4.89 -14.47
C LEU A 159 2.95 -3.68 -14.77
N VAL A 160 2.67 -2.54 -14.14
CA VAL A 160 3.49 -1.33 -14.27
C VAL A 160 4.90 -1.53 -13.69
N ASP A 161 5.05 -2.16 -12.52
CA ASP A 161 6.37 -2.44 -11.92
C ASP A 161 7.21 -3.35 -12.84
N VAL A 162 6.60 -4.40 -13.42
CA VAL A 162 7.27 -5.36 -14.30
C VAL A 162 7.66 -4.72 -15.64
N VAL A 163 6.73 -4.05 -16.32
CA VAL A 163 6.99 -3.41 -17.63
C VAL A 163 8.02 -2.29 -17.52
N SER A 164 8.02 -1.56 -16.41
CA SER A 164 8.98 -0.47 -16.16
C SER A 164 10.44 -0.93 -16.00
N LYS A 165 10.67 -2.23 -15.71
CA LYS A 165 12.00 -2.82 -15.54
C LYS A 165 12.63 -3.33 -16.82
N GLY A 166 11.83 -3.80 -17.79
CA GLY A 166 12.30 -4.50 -18.99
C GLY A 166 13.18 -3.71 -19.97
N LYS A 167 13.49 -2.42 -19.73
CA LYS A 167 14.21 -1.57 -20.71
C LYS A 167 15.35 -0.71 -20.15
N ARG A 168 15.96 -1.05 -19.00
CA ARG A 168 17.06 -0.24 -18.41
C ARG A 168 18.50 -0.69 -18.72
N VAL A 169 18.71 -1.57 -19.71
CA VAL A 169 20.06 -1.96 -20.16
C VAL A 169 20.54 -1.16 -21.40
N ALA A 170 19.74 -0.26 -21.98
CA ALA A 170 20.21 0.59 -23.08
C ALA A 170 19.67 2.04 -23.05
N SER A 171 20.61 2.99 -22.95
CA SER A 171 20.57 4.40 -23.40
C SER A 171 19.79 5.47 -22.59
N PRO A 172 20.40 6.67 -22.38
CA PRO A 172 19.85 7.81 -21.63
C PRO A 172 18.85 8.67 -22.43
N SER A 173 17.75 8.11 -22.96
CA SER A 173 16.71 8.91 -23.65
C SER A 173 15.45 9.09 -22.80
N ARG A 174 15.41 10.21 -22.07
CA ARG A 174 14.45 10.57 -21.01
C ARG A 174 13.04 11.01 -21.49
N ARG A 175 12.69 10.90 -22.79
CA ARG A 175 11.46 11.52 -23.34
C ARG A 175 10.38 10.58 -23.90
N ILE A 176 10.67 9.30 -24.15
CA ILE A 176 9.67 8.34 -24.66
C ILE A 176 9.03 7.51 -23.53
N PHE A 177 9.69 7.47 -22.36
CA PHE A 177 9.29 6.68 -21.18
C PHE A 177 8.10 7.26 -20.40
N GLY A 178 7.72 8.52 -20.66
CA GLY A 178 6.53 9.12 -20.07
C GLY A 178 5.25 8.44 -20.57
N ARG A 179 5.16 8.13 -21.87
CA ARG A 179 3.88 7.75 -22.50
C ARG A 179 3.37 6.38 -22.06
N THR A 180 4.20 5.35 -21.90
CA THR A 180 3.73 4.01 -21.47
C THR A 180 3.33 3.97 -19.99
N ALA A 181 4.09 4.64 -19.12
CA ALA A 181 3.72 4.76 -17.70
C ALA A 181 2.48 5.66 -17.51
N LEU A 182 2.35 6.74 -18.29
CA LEU A 182 1.14 7.57 -18.36
C LEU A 182 -0.05 6.78 -18.90
N ILE A 183 0.12 5.98 -19.95
CA ILE A 183 -0.95 5.15 -20.52
C ILE A 183 -1.41 4.12 -19.50
N ALA A 184 -0.49 3.45 -18.79
CA ALA A 184 -0.87 2.49 -17.75
C ALA A 184 -1.56 3.16 -16.56
N ALA A 185 -1.06 4.30 -16.07
CA ALA A 185 -1.70 5.07 -15.00
C ALA A 185 -3.07 5.65 -15.43
N ALA A 186 -3.20 6.09 -16.70
CA ALA A 186 -4.46 6.55 -17.28
C ALA A 186 -5.45 5.40 -17.48
N LEU A 187 -4.98 4.21 -17.84
CA LEU A 187 -5.80 2.99 -17.91
C LEU A 187 -6.31 2.59 -16.52
N VAL A 188 -5.49 2.73 -15.47
CA VAL A 188 -5.93 2.51 -14.08
C VAL A 188 -6.99 3.51 -13.67
N ALA A 189 -6.74 4.80 -13.87
CA ALA A 189 -7.72 5.84 -13.57
C ALA A 189 -9.02 5.61 -14.33
N LEU A 190 -8.94 5.22 -15.61
CA LEU A 190 -10.09 4.89 -16.44
C LEU A 190 -10.83 3.64 -15.94
N VAL A 191 -10.13 2.56 -15.59
CA VAL A 191 -10.72 1.31 -15.10
C VAL A 191 -11.39 1.52 -13.74
N VAL A 192 -10.75 2.26 -12.83
CA VAL A 192 -11.34 2.64 -11.53
C VAL A 192 -12.59 3.49 -11.74
N VAL A 193 -12.53 4.50 -12.61
CA VAL A 193 -13.69 5.35 -12.93
C VAL A 193 -14.82 4.54 -13.57
N VAL A 194 -14.51 3.63 -14.50
CA VAL A 194 -15.50 2.79 -15.19
C VAL A 194 -16.18 1.81 -14.22
N ILE A 195 -15.42 1.18 -13.32
CA ILE A 195 -15.99 0.21 -12.37
C ILE A 195 -16.80 0.92 -11.28
N VAL A 196 -16.30 2.04 -10.77
CA VAL A 196 -17.05 2.89 -9.84
C VAL A 196 -18.35 3.38 -10.50
N ALA A 197 -18.30 3.84 -11.76
CA ALA A 197 -19.47 4.28 -12.50
C ALA A 197 -20.43 3.15 -12.90
N ALA A 198 -19.94 1.92 -13.09
CA ALA A 198 -20.76 0.74 -13.38
C ALA A 198 -21.44 0.19 -12.12
N ALA A 199 -20.74 0.20 -10.99
CA ALA A 199 -21.29 -0.24 -9.72
C ALA A 199 -22.27 0.79 -9.11
N ALA A 200 -22.00 2.10 -9.28
CA ALA A 200 -22.96 3.16 -8.96
C ALA A 200 -24.27 3.06 -9.77
N ARG A 201 -24.22 2.53 -11.00
CA ARG A 201 -25.42 2.27 -11.82
C ARG A 201 -26.26 1.08 -11.33
N LYS A 202 -25.64 0.07 -10.70
CA LYS A 202 -26.34 -1.08 -10.12
C LYS A 202 -26.86 -0.83 -8.70
N ALA A 203 -26.31 0.16 -8.00
CA ALA A 203 -26.75 0.57 -6.66
C ALA A 203 -28.01 1.47 -6.66
N LYS A 204 -28.51 1.89 -7.83
CA LYS A 204 -29.82 2.56 -7.91
C LYS A 204 -30.89 1.51 -7.58
N PRO A 205 -31.70 1.71 -6.52
CA PRO A 205 -32.70 0.72 -6.12
C PRO A 205 -33.66 0.50 -7.29
N ARG A 206 -33.85 -0.76 -7.68
CA ARG A 206 -34.97 -1.15 -8.52
C ARG A 206 -36.25 -0.72 -7.80
N PRO A 207 -37.13 0.10 -8.39
CA PRO A 207 -38.40 0.50 -7.78
C PRO A 207 -39.41 -0.65 -7.58
N ASP A 208 -39.03 -1.91 -7.81
CA ASP A 208 -39.94 -3.03 -8.03
C ASP A 208 -40.04 -4.05 -6.88
N VAL A 209 -39.62 -3.72 -5.65
CA VAL A 209 -39.88 -4.58 -4.46
C VAL A 209 -40.52 -3.89 -3.26
N ALA A 210 -40.96 -2.63 -3.39
CA ALA A 210 -41.71 -1.93 -2.34
C ALA A 210 -43.20 -2.34 -2.24
N PHE A 211 -43.64 -3.43 -2.89
CA PHE A 211 -45.06 -3.78 -2.96
C PHE A 211 -45.47 -5.17 -2.47
N ILE A 212 -44.55 -5.98 -1.91
CA ILE A 212 -44.95 -7.24 -1.27
C ILE A 212 -44.07 -7.49 -0.04
N LEU A 213 -44.43 -6.85 1.09
CA LEU A 213 -44.43 -7.36 2.47
C LEU A 213 -44.79 -6.23 3.43
#